data_AF-S0AP23-F1
#
_entry.id   AF-S0AP23-F1
#
_cell.length_a   1.000
_cell.length_b   1.000
_cell.length_c   1.000
_cell.angle_alpha   90.00
_cell.angle_beta   90.00
_cell.angle_gamma   90.00
#
_symmetry.space_group_name_H-M   'P 1'
#
loop_
_entity.id
_entity.type
_entity.pdbx_description
1 polymer ?
#
loop_
_entity_poly.entity_id
_entity_poly.type
_entity_poly.pdbx_seq_one_letter_code
_entity_poly.pdbx_strand_id
1 'polypeptide(L)'
;MKGVEIAFQTNKDGENDIVTALGNLTGNYFKNEENMDITWRIFHVTLDKEKYYRVLYKGEKISELHPENRKKIKEKFDQLSRTDYNALMAQYEKESRKQGFEKIGIKELTEEYDLWQDPLWNYI
;
A
#
# COMPACT_ATOMS: atom_id res chain seq x y z
N MET A 1 2.58 0.88 17.60
CA MET A 1 2.23 0.43 16.22
C MET A 1 3.39 0.80 15.27
N LYS A 2 3.96 -0.15 14.53
CA LYS A 2 5.27 0.00 13.83
C LYS A 2 5.21 0.58 12.41
N GLY A 3 4.08 1.13 11.98
CA GLY A 3 3.93 1.70 10.64
C GLY A 3 2.52 2.23 10.32
N VAL A 4 2.21 2.31 9.02
CA VAL A 4 0.90 2.69 8.49
C VAL A 4 0.29 1.52 7.77
N GLU A 5 -0.91 1.15 8.19
CA GLU A 5 -1.78 0.23 7.48
C GLU A 5 -2.89 1.02 6.79
N ILE A 6 -3.14 0.67 5.53
CA ILE A 6 -4.27 1.16 4.75
C ILE A 6 -5.07 -0.05 4.27
N ALA A 7 -6.26 -0.22 4.81
CA ALA A 7 -7.22 -1.25 4.41
C ALA A 7 -8.32 -0.61 3.56
N PHE A 8 -8.63 -1.22 2.42
CA PHE A 8 -9.67 -0.73 1.51
C PHE A 8 -10.26 -1.87 0.67
N GLN A 9 -11.40 -1.59 0.06
CA GLN A 9 -12.04 -2.45 -0.92
C GLN A 9 -12.10 -1.73 -2.27
N THR A 10 -12.02 -2.48 -3.35
CA THR A 10 -12.28 -1.99 -4.70
C THR A 10 -13.06 -3.07 -5.43
N ASN A 11 -14.16 -2.68 -6.08
CA ASN A 11 -15.03 -3.58 -6.85
C ASN A 11 -14.98 -3.23 -8.35
N LYS A 12 -13.86 -2.66 -8.80
CA LYS A 12 -13.66 -2.19 -10.18
C LYS A 12 -12.92 -3.25 -10.97
N ASP A 13 -13.25 -3.46 -12.24
CA ASP A 13 -12.42 -4.28 -13.12
C ASP A 13 -10.95 -3.80 -13.10
N GLY A 14 -10.01 -4.74 -12.97
CA GLY A 14 -8.58 -4.42 -12.80
C GLY A 14 -8.17 -4.08 -11.36
N GLU A 15 -8.88 -4.59 -10.34
CA GLU A 15 -8.58 -4.37 -8.91
C GLU A 15 -7.09 -4.53 -8.56
N ASN A 16 -6.47 -5.62 -9.03
CA ASN A 16 -5.07 -5.91 -8.76
C ASN A 16 -4.14 -4.83 -9.30
N ASP A 17 -4.43 -4.27 -10.48
CA ASP A 17 -3.63 -3.22 -11.10
C ASP A 17 -3.76 -1.92 -10.30
N ILE A 18 -4.98 -1.56 -9.88
CA ILE A 18 -5.25 -0.40 -9.03
C ILE A 18 -4.50 -0.53 -7.71
N VAL A 19 -4.65 -1.65 -7.02
CA VAL A 19 -4.05 -1.90 -5.71
C VAL A 19 -2.52 -1.86 -5.81
N THR A 20 -1.97 -2.49 -6.84
CA THR A 20 -0.53 -2.48 -7.13
C THR A 20 -0.03 -1.07 -7.42
N ALA A 21 -0.74 -0.31 -8.25
CA ALA A 21 -0.38 1.06 -8.59
C ALA A 21 -0.44 1.98 -7.35
N LEU A 22 -1.51 1.92 -6.57
CA LEU A 22 -1.67 2.73 -5.34
C LEU A 22 -0.56 2.44 -4.33
N GLY A 23 -0.30 1.15 -4.07
CA GLY A 23 0.72 0.72 -3.12
C GLY A 23 2.12 1.18 -3.54
N ASN A 24 2.49 0.88 -4.79
CA ASN A 24 3.83 1.18 -5.29
C ASN A 24 4.06 2.67 -5.54
N LEU A 25 3.09 3.42 -6.07
CA LEU A 25 3.24 4.87 -6.26
C LEU A 25 3.44 5.58 -4.92
N THR A 26 2.66 5.21 -3.90
CA THR A 26 2.77 5.81 -2.57
C THR A 26 4.11 5.44 -1.94
N GLY A 27 4.47 4.15 -1.91
CA GLY A 27 5.72 3.70 -1.31
C GLY A 27 6.95 4.33 -1.96
N ASN A 28 7.00 4.34 -3.29
CA ASN A 28 8.11 4.93 -4.02
C ASN A 28 8.19 6.45 -3.89
N TYR A 29 7.06 7.16 -3.76
CA TYR A 29 7.08 8.59 -3.49
C TYR A 29 7.82 8.89 -2.18
N PHE A 30 7.49 8.19 -1.10
CA PHE A 30 8.16 8.40 0.19
C PHE A 30 9.61 7.92 0.20
N LYS A 31 9.90 6.83 -0.52
CA LYS A 31 11.27 6.31 -0.66
C LYS A 31 12.18 7.26 -1.43
N ASN A 32 11.76 7.68 -2.61
CA ASN A 32 12.62 8.35 -3.57
C ASN A 32 12.52 9.88 -3.53
N GLU A 33 11.33 10.44 -3.31
CA GLU A 33 11.13 11.90 -3.33
C GLU A 33 11.32 12.49 -1.92
N GLU A 34 10.78 11.84 -0.88
CA GLU A 34 10.92 12.29 0.51
C GLU A 34 12.14 11.68 1.23
N ASN A 35 12.92 10.83 0.54
CA ASN A 35 14.13 10.17 1.06
C ASN A 35 13.90 9.48 2.43
N MET A 36 12.75 8.81 2.58
CA MET A 36 12.44 8.02 3.76
C MET A 36 12.90 6.59 3.57
N ASP A 37 13.54 6.02 4.60
CA ASP A 37 13.77 4.57 4.66
C ASP A 37 12.45 3.87 4.95
N ILE A 38 11.73 3.54 3.87
CA ILE A 38 10.40 2.95 3.88
C ILE A 38 10.39 1.65 3.08
N THR A 39 9.77 0.64 3.66
CA THR A 39 9.44 -0.63 3.03
C THR A 39 7.93 -0.81 3.02
N TRP A 40 7.39 -1.45 1.99
CA TRP A 40 5.96 -1.76 1.96
C TRP A 40 5.64 -3.14 1.41
N ARG A 41 4.44 -3.61 1.75
CA ARG A 41 3.85 -4.86 1.29
C ARG A 41 2.39 -4.64 0.94
N ILE A 42 1.93 -5.36 -0.08
CA ILE A 42 0.58 -5.30 -0.60
C ILE A 42 -0.04 -6.68 -0.42
N PHE A 43 -1.20 -6.74 0.21
CA PHE A 43 -1.90 -7.97 0.52
C PHE A 43 -3.29 -7.96 -0.08
N HIS A 44 -3.69 -9.11 -0.59
CA HIS A 44 -5.08 -9.43 -0.89
C HIS A 44 -5.55 -10.44 0.16
N VAL A 45 -6.53 -10.02 0.96
CA VAL A 45 -7.11 -10.80 2.05
C VAL A 45 -8.54 -11.14 1.66
N THR A 46 -8.83 -12.43 1.53
CA THR A 46 -10.19 -12.92 1.32
C THR A 46 -10.77 -13.31 2.67
N LEU A 47 -11.87 -12.66 3.08
CA LEU A 47 -12.64 -13.01 4.27
C LEU A 47 -14.04 -13.43 3.83
N ASP A 48 -14.38 -14.70 4.07
CA ASP A 48 -15.59 -15.35 3.57
C ASP A 48 -15.76 -15.24 2.04
N LYS A 49 -16.55 -14.28 1.56
CA LYS A 49 -16.83 -14.01 0.14
C LYS A 49 -16.36 -12.61 -0.31
N GLU A 50 -15.87 -11.81 0.63
CA GLU A 50 -15.48 -10.43 0.40
C GLU A 50 -13.96 -10.34 0.23
N LYS A 51 -13.55 -9.53 -0.74
CA LYS A 51 -12.14 -9.25 -1.00
C LYS A 51 -11.77 -7.94 -0.33
N TYR A 52 -10.66 -7.97 0.40
CA TYR A 52 -10.07 -6.81 1.02
C TYR A 52 -8.63 -6.68 0.55
N TYR A 53 -8.19 -5.45 0.36
CA TYR A 53 -6.79 -5.17 0.09
C TYR A 53 -6.21 -4.39 1.26
N ARG A 54 -4.99 -4.77 1.65
CA ARG A 54 -4.25 -4.08 2.69
C ARG A 54 -2.88 -3.71 2.16
N VAL A 55 -2.49 -2.46 2.34
CA VAL A 55 -1.13 -2.01 2.08
C VAL A 55 -0.50 -1.58 3.39
N LEU A 56 0.64 -2.18 3.70
CA LEU A 56 1.39 -1.94 4.92
C LEU A 56 2.68 -1.21 4.57
N TYR A 57 2.89 -0.05 5.16
CA TYR A 57 4.10 0.76 5.06
C TYR A 57 4.82 0.77 6.41
N LYS A 58 6.12 0.50 6.40
CA LYS A 58 6.98 0.43 7.59
C LYS A 58 8.25 1.23 7.35
N GLY A 59 8.74 1.88 8.39
CA GLY A 59 9.97 2.67 8.35
C GLY A 59 10.21 3.34 9.69
N GLU A 60 11.47 3.67 10.00
CA GLU A 60 11.85 4.26 11.30
C GLU A 60 11.09 5.57 11.57
N LYS A 61 10.96 6.40 10.53
CA LYS A 61 10.25 7.69 10.54
C LYS A 61 8.73 7.58 10.40
N ILE A 62 8.17 6.37 10.43
CA ILE A 62 6.73 6.07 10.33
C ILE A 62 6.21 5.49 11.67
N SER A 63 7.01 5.64 12.72
CA SER A 63 6.67 5.26 14.09
C SER A 63 5.72 6.28 14.76
N GLU A 64 5.25 5.94 15.97
CA GLU A 64 4.39 6.83 16.77
C GLU A 64 5.04 8.18 17.12
N LEU A 65 6.37 8.25 17.05
CA LEU A 65 7.13 9.48 17.28
C LEU A 65 7.02 10.50 16.13
N HIS A 66 6.52 10.06 14.96
CA HIS A 66 6.39 10.87 13.74
C HIS A 66 4.97 10.78 13.15
N PRO A 67 3.93 11.22 13.90
CA PRO A 67 2.54 11.12 13.47
C PRO A 67 2.25 11.88 12.15
N GLU A 68 3.02 12.93 11.86
CA GLU A 68 2.94 13.71 10.64
C GLU A 68 3.25 12.87 9.39
N ASN A 69 4.24 11.99 9.45
CA ASN A 69 4.61 11.14 8.31
C ASN A 69 3.53 10.08 8.06
N ARG A 70 2.94 9.54 9.14
CA ARG A 70 1.80 8.62 9.03
C ARG A 70 0.61 9.29 8.34
N LYS A 71 0.34 10.56 8.68
CA LYS A 71 -0.72 11.35 8.05
C LYS A 71 -0.42 11.59 6.56
N LYS A 72 0.79 12.03 6.23
CA LYS A 72 1.22 12.26 4.83
C LYS A 72 1.05 11.02 3.97
N ILE A 73 1.42 9.84 4.47
CA ILE A 73 1.27 8.58 3.73
C ILE A 73 -0.20 8.32 3.40
N LYS A 74 -1.09 8.46 4.39
CA LYS A 74 -2.53 8.30 4.18
C LYS A 74 -3.09 9.33 3.21
N GLU A 75 -2.72 10.60 3.37
CA GLU A 75 -3.16 11.68 2.48
C GLU A 75 -2.71 11.45 1.03
N LYS A 76 -1.47 11.01 0.82
CA LYS A 76 -0.95 10.68 -0.51
C LYS A 76 -1.70 9.51 -1.13
N PHE A 77 -1.94 8.46 -0.35
CA PHE A 77 -2.70 7.30 -0.80
C PHE A 77 -4.14 7.70 -1.17
N ASP A 78 -4.82 8.47 -0.32
CA ASP A 78 -6.17 8.96 -0.55
C ASP A 78 -6.26 9.90 -1.76
N GLN A 79 -5.22 10.71 -1.99
CA GLN A 79 -5.15 11.53 -3.18
C GLN A 79 -5.09 10.66 -4.44
N LEU A 80 -4.24 9.63 -4.45
CA LEU A 80 -4.10 8.73 -5.59
C LEU A 80 -5.37 7.90 -5.82
N SER A 81 -6.03 7.42 -4.76
CA SER A 81 -7.23 6.58 -4.85
C SER A 81 -8.45 7.30 -5.45
N ARG A 82 -8.47 8.64 -5.40
CA ARG A 82 -9.49 9.48 -6.02
C ARG A 82 -9.25 9.75 -7.51
N THR A 83 -8.09 9.37 -8.03
CA THR A 83 -7.74 9.53 -9.44
C THR A 83 -8.50 8.51 -10.29
N ASP A 84 -8.83 8.85 -11.53
CA ASP A 84 -9.40 7.87 -12.45
C ASP A 84 -8.39 6.77 -12.80
N TYR A 85 -8.90 5.61 -13.22
CA TYR A 85 -8.10 4.43 -13.51
C TYR A 85 -7.00 4.70 -14.56
N ASN A 86 -7.36 5.35 -15.67
CA ASN A 86 -6.44 5.56 -16.78
C ASN A 86 -5.31 6.51 -16.37
N ALA A 87 -5.61 7.59 -15.66
CA ALA A 87 -4.60 8.51 -15.16
C ALA A 87 -3.71 7.87 -14.09
N LEU A 88 -4.28 7.06 -13.18
CA LEU A 88 -3.50 6.32 -12.18
C LEU A 88 -2.50 5.36 -12.86
N MET A 89 -2.96 4.59 -13.84
CA MET A 89 -2.12 3.64 -14.55
C MET A 89 -1.08 4.33 -15.43
N ALA A 90 -1.43 5.42 -16.10
CA ALA A 90 -0.47 6.22 -16.87
C ALA A 90 0.63 6.80 -15.95
N GLN A 91 0.27 7.26 -14.75
CA GLN A 91 1.22 7.70 -13.75
C GLN A 91 2.10 6.54 -13.27
N TYR A 92 1.51 5.39 -12.95
CA TYR A 92 2.26 4.20 -12.56
C TYR A 92 3.25 3.76 -13.62
N GLU A 93 2.84 3.66 -14.89
CA GLU A 93 3.74 3.30 -15.98
C GLU A 93 4.90 4.27 -16.12
N LYS A 94 4.63 5.58 -16.07
CA LYS A 94 5.65 6.62 -16.15
C LYS A 94 6.66 6.52 -15.00
N GLU A 95 6.17 6.44 -13.76
CA GLU A 95 7.02 6.39 -12.56
C GLU A 95 7.79 5.06 -12.48
N SER A 96 7.19 3.95 -12.90
CA SER A 96 7.81 2.63 -12.85
C SER A 96 9.01 2.43 -13.78
N ARG A 97 9.23 3.36 -14.72
CA ARG A 97 10.40 3.38 -15.61
C ARG A 97 11.57 4.18 -15.03
N LYS A 98 11.36 4.92 -13.93
CA LYS A 98 12.44 5.66 -13.27
C LYS A 98 13.39 4.72 -12.54
N GLN A 99 14.67 5.09 -12.49
CA GLN A 99 15.66 4.37 -11.68
C GLN A 99 15.31 4.46 -10.20
N GLY A 100 15.43 3.35 -9.47
CA GLY A 100 15.11 3.28 -8.03
C GLY A 100 13.64 2.99 -7.71
N PHE A 101 12.77 2.88 -8.72
CA PHE A 101 11.40 2.45 -8.50
C PHE A 101 11.33 0.96 -8.14
N GLU A 102 10.74 0.65 -7.00
CA GLU A 102 10.51 -0.70 -6.51
C GLU A 102 9.10 -1.18 -6.85
N LYS A 103 9.00 -2.36 -7.46
CA LYS A 103 7.72 -2.98 -7.83
C LYS A 103 7.40 -4.09 -6.85
N ILE A 104 6.47 -3.82 -5.94
CA ILE A 104 5.95 -4.82 -5.01
C ILE A 104 4.68 -5.43 -5.61
N GLY A 105 4.66 -6.76 -5.70
CA GLY A 105 3.47 -7.52 -6.10
C GLY A 105 2.50 -7.74 -4.94
N ILE A 106 1.28 -8.13 -5.27
CA ILE A 106 0.26 -8.52 -4.30
C ILE A 106 0.60 -9.90 -3.75
N LYS A 107 0.60 -10.04 -2.42
CA LYS A 107 0.64 -11.34 -1.74
C LYS A 107 -0.76 -11.73 -1.33
N GLU A 108 -1.23 -12.88 -1.81
CA GLU A 108 -2.53 -13.43 -1.42
C GLU A 108 -2.43 -14.11 -0.06
N LEU A 109 -3.41 -13.82 0.79
CA LEU A 109 -3.58 -14.45 2.10
C LEU A 109 -5.04 -14.88 2.24
N THR A 110 -5.23 -16.15 2.53
CA THR A 110 -6.53 -16.69 2.95
C THR A 110 -6.51 -16.72 4.47
N GLU A 111 -7.19 -15.77 5.12
CA GLU A 111 -7.35 -15.80 6.56
C GLU A 111 -8.52 -16.73 6.90
N GLU A 112 -8.23 -17.87 7.52
CA GLU A 112 -9.21 -18.57 8.35
C GLU A 112 -9.32 -17.80 9.67
N TYR A 113 -10.54 -17.59 10.18
CA TYR A 113 -10.84 -16.80 11.38
C TYR A 113 -9.89 -17.13 12.55
N ASP A 114 -8.84 -16.32 12.76
CA ASP A 114 -8.00 -16.41 13.95
C ASP A 114 -8.09 -15.10 14.73
N LEU A 115 -8.99 -15.08 15.71
CA LEU A 115 -9.49 -13.91 16.45
C LEU A 115 -8.46 -13.27 17.40
N TRP A 116 -7.17 -13.63 17.34
CA TRP A 116 -6.22 -13.33 18.43
C TRP A 116 -4.82 -12.85 18.02
N GLN A 117 -4.46 -12.75 16.74
CA GLN A 117 -3.17 -12.16 16.33
C GLN A 117 -3.32 -11.26 15.12
N ASP A 118 -2.49 -10.21 15.02
CA ASP A 118 -2.42 -9.32 13.87
C ASP A 118 -1.36 -9.89 12.89
N PRO A 119 -1.72 -10.85 12.00
CA PRO A 119 -0.77 -11.79 11.38
C PRO A 119 0.00 -11.13 10.24
N LEU A 120 -0.51 -10.02 9.71
CA LEU A 120 -0.02 -9.36 8.51
C LEU A 120 1.33 -8.67 8.73
N TRP A 121 1.53 -8.05 9.88
CA TRP A 121 2.80 -7.40 10.24
C TRP A 121 3.96 -8.39 10.41
N ASN A 122 3.68 -9.68 10.64
CA ASN A 122 4.71 -10.72 10.72
C ASN A 122 5.35 -11.03 9.36
N TYR A 123 4.72 -10.62 8.25
CA TYR A 123 5.24 -10.82 6.89
C TYR A 123 6.10 -9.66 6.38
N ILE A 124 6.48 -8.71 7.25
CA ILE A 124 7.28 -7.50 6.93
C ILE A 124 8.64 -7.47 7.61
#